data_AF-A0A9E7CP73-F1
#
_entry.id   AF-A0A9E7CP73-F1
#
_cell.length_a   1.000
_cell.length_b   1.000
_cell.length_c   1.000
_cell.angle_alpha   90.00
_cell.angle_beta   90.00
_cell.angle_gamma   90.00
#
_symmetry.space_group_name_H-M   'P 1'
#
loop_
_entity.id
_entity.type
_entity.pdbx_description
1 polymer ?
#
loop_
_entity_poly.entity_id
_entity_poly.type
_entity_poly.pdbx_seq_one_letter_code
_entity_poly.pdbx_strand_id
1 'polypeptide(L)'
;MPISETPSIGEKLDALLHAEHVSPESHEGRHLAYALSTVPKDILFQTETDALKELVHGIVGLRHRHRLSLFVLPDALGHFVSCLVYAPAIVTPRHSQ
;
A
#
# COMPACT_ATOMS: atom_id res chain seq x y z
N MET A 1 12.85 2.88 -10.08
CA MET A 1 13.85 2.52 -9.04
C MET A 1 13.30 1.35 -8.24
N PRO A 2 14.11 0.30 -7.99
CA PRO A 2 13.71 -0.79 -7.11
C PRO A 2 13.57 -0.30 -5.65
N ILE A 3 12.63 -0.88 -4.91
CA ILE A 3 12.29 -0.54 -3.52
C ILE A 3 13.45 -0.77 -2.52
N SER A 4 14.50 -1.49 -2.92
CA SER A 4 15.63 -1.90 -2.07
C SER A 4 16.61 -0.78 -1.69
N GLU A 5 16.56 0.41 -2.31
CA GLU A 5 17.53 1.49 -2.05
C GLU A 5 17.03 2.54 -1.04
N THR A 6 15.85 2.37 -0.46
CA THR A 6 15.30 3.27 0.55
C THR A 6 15.30 2.58 1.91
N PRO A 7 16.25 2.88 2.80
CA PRO A 7 16.52 2.06 3.99
C PRO A 7 15.28 1.80 4.86
N SER A 8 14.38 2.78 5.03
CA SER A 8 13.20 2.62 5.88
C SER A 8 12.04 1.83 5.26
N ILE A 9 12.01 1.60 3.94
CA ILE A 9 10.87 0.88 3.29
C ILE A 9 11.08 -0.62 3.37
N GLY A 10 12.32 -1.09 3.15
CA GLY A 10 12.67 -2.51 3.33
C GLY A 10 12.43 -2.98 4.76
N GLU A 11 12.88 -2.19 5.74
CA GLU A 11 12.66 -2.46 7.16
C GLU A 11 11.18 -2.58 7.52
N LYS A 12 10.32 -1.73 6.94
CA LYS A 12 8.86 -1.80 7.16
C LYS A 12 8.23 -3.03 6.52
N LEU A 13 8.70 -3.44 5.33
CA LEU A 13 8.26 -4.70 4.70
C LEU A 13 8.68 -5.91 5.55
N ASP A 14 9.94 -5.95 6.00
CA ASP A 14 10.44 -7.06 6.83
C ASP A 14 9.70 -7.12 8.17
N ALA A 15 9.42 -5.97 8.80
CA ALA A 15 8.62 -5.89 10.02
C ALA A 15 7.20 -6.42 9.81
N LEU A 16 6.55 -6.10 8.68
CA LEU A 16 5.22 -6.61 8.33
C LEU A 16 5.24 -8.12 8.09
N LEU A 17 6.19 -8.61 7.32
CA LEU A 17 6.35 -10.04 7.02
C LEU A 17 6.62 -10.84 8.30
N HIS A 18 7.47 -10.31 9.18
CA HIS A 18 7.77 -10.93 10.47
C HIS A 18 6.54 -10.96 11.39
N ALA A 19 5.81 -9.85 11.49
CA ALA A 19 4.61 -9.75 12.32
C ALA A 19 3.51 -10.72 11.87
N GLU A 20 3.39 -10.97 10.57
CA GLU A 20 2.39 -11.87 9.97
C GLU A 20 2.88 -13.32 9.80
N HIS A 21 4.13 -13.62 10.15
CA HIS A 21 4.77 -14.93 9.90
C HIS A 21 4.71 -15.36 8.43
N VAL A 22 4.79 -14.40 7.51
CA VAL A 22 4.68 -14.61 6.07
C VAL A 22 6.07 -14.67 5.44
N SER A 23 6.33 -15.71 4.64
CA SER A 23 7.57 -15.78 3.87
C SER A 23 7.56 -14.72 2.75
N PRO A 24 8.67 -13.99 2.51
CA PRO A 24 8.77 -13.02 1.41
C PRO A 24 8.47 -13.65 0.02
N GLU A 25 8.80 -14.93 -0.14
CA GLU A 25 8.64 -15.67 -1.41
C GLU A 25 7.22 -16.24 -1.59
N SER A 26 6.39 -16.17 -0.55
CA SER A 26 5.00 -16.65 -0.60
C SER A 26 4.12 -15.76 -1.48
N HIS A 27 2.93 -16.26 -1.80
CA HIS A 27 1.93 -15.47 -2.51
C HIS A 27 1.47 -14.28 -1.67
N GLU A 28 1.23 -14.46 -0.36
CA GLU A 28 0.94 -13.34 0.54
C GLU A 28 2.09 -12.34 0.61
N GLY A 29 3.34 -12.81 0.69
CA GLY A 29 4.53 -11.94 0.76
C GLY A 29 4.67 -11.05 -0.47
N ARG A 30 4.47 -11.61 -1.66
CA ARG A 30 4.44 -10.84 -2.92
C ARG A 30 3.30 -9.82 -2.94
N HIS A 31 2.15 -10.14 -2.35
CA HIS A 31 1.01 -9.22 -2.29
C HIS A 31 1.28 -8.04 -1.38
N LEU A 32 1.89 -8.26 -0.21
CA LEU A 32 2.30 -7.21 0.71
C LEU A 32 3.35 -6.29 0.07
N ALA A 33 4.37 -6.87 -0.56
CA ALA A 33 5.41 -6.12 -1.28
C ALA A 33 4.81 -5.27 -2.42
N TYR A 34 3.87 -5.83 -3.19
CA TYR A 34 3.15 -5.09 -4.22
C TYR A 34 2.34 -3.95 -3.62
N ALA A 35 1.54 -4.20 -2.59
CA ALA A 35 0.70 -3.18 -1.96
C ALA A 35 1.56 -2.01 -1.46
N LEU A 36 2.66 -2.27 -0.73
CA LEU A 36 3.62 -1.24 -0.32
C LEU A 36 4.18 -0.46 -1.51
N SER A 37 4.51 -1.12 -2.63
CA SER A 37 5.01 -0.44 -3.82
C SER A 37 4.01 0.52 -4.47
N THR A 38 2.72 0.35 -4.21
CA THR A 38 1.66 1.26 -4.69
C THR A 38 1.44 2.47 -3.79
N VAL A 39 1.91 2.41 -2.53
CA VAL A 39 1.76 3.51 -1.59
C VAL A 39 2.82 4.58 -1.89
N PRO A 40 2.45 5.87 -1.95
CA PRO A 40 3.38 6.97 -2.08
C PRO A 40 4.49 6.92 -1.02
N LYS A 41 5.73 7.19 -1.41
CA LYS A 41 6.90 7.04 -0.53
C LYS A 41 6.80 7.91 0.71
N ASP A 42 6.38 9.16 0.56
CA ASP A 42 6.14 10.10 1.65
C ASP A 42 5.20 9.53 2.72
N ILE A 43 4.11 8.87 2.30
CA ILE A 43 3.21 8.15 3.20
C ILE A 43 3.94 6.98 3.88
N LEU A 44 4.70 6.18 3.12
CA LEU A 44 5.50 5.09 3.69
C LEU A 44 6.50 5.59 4.73
N PHE A 45 7.06 6.79 4.58
CA PHE A 45 7.98 7.37 5.56
C PHE A 45 7.26 7.88 6.80
N GLN A 46 6.17 8.62 6.63
CA GLN A 46 5.46 9.32 7.70
C GLN A 46 4.55 8.41 8.54
N THR A 47 4.15 7.25 8.00
CA THR A 47 3.22 6.34 8.65
C THR A 47 3.96 5.32 9.51
N GLU A 48 3.54 5.16 10.77
CA GLU A 48 4.04 4.12 11.67
C GLU A 48 3.70 2.71 11.17
N THR A 49 4.50 1.71 11.56
CA THR A 49 4.38 0.34 11.06
C THR A 49 2.99 -0.28 11.28
N ASP A 50 2.35 -0.01 12.42
CA ASP A 50 1.00 -0.53 12.71
C ASP A 50 -0.08 0.08 11.82
N ALA A 51 -0.06 1.40 11.63
CA ALA A 51 -0.99 2.06 10.71
C ALA A 51 -0.73 1.65 9.25
N LEU A 52 0.55 1.44 8.90
CA LEU A 52 0.94 0.95 7.58
C LEU A 52 0.44 -0.49 7.34
N LYS A 53 0.42 -1.33 8.37
CA LYS A 53 -0.15 -2.68 8.33
C LYS A 53 -1.62 -2.67 7.96
N GLU A 54 -2.41 -1.83 8.63
CA GLU A 54 -3.84 -1.67 8.33
C GLU A 54 -4.07 -1.20 6.89
N LEU A 55 -3.31 -0.19 6.45
CA LEU A 55 -3.36 0.33 5.08
C LEU A 55 -3.06 -0.77 4.05
N VAL A 56 -1.95 -1.49 4.22
CA VAL A 56 -1.49 -2.53 3.29
C VAL A 56 -2.51 -3.66 3.20
N HIS A 57 -3.06 -4.13 4.32
CA HIS A 57 -4.12 -5.14 4.31
C HIS A 57 -5.38 -4.66 3.60
N GLY A 58 -5.76 -3.40 3.82
CA GLY A 58 -6.84 -2.76 3.08
C GLY A 58 -6.63 -2.82 1.58
N ILE A 59 -5.44 -2.43 1.11
CA ILE A 59 -5.05 -2.44 -0.31
C ILE A 59 -5.06 -3.86 -0.89
N VAL A 60 -4.49 -4.84 -0.17
CA VAL A 60 -4.51 -6.25 -0.61
C VAL A 60 -5.96 -6.75 -0.75
N GLY A 61 -6.84 -6.37 0.16
CA GLY A 61 -8.27 -6.70 0.12
C GLY A 61 -9.01 -6.13 -1.11
N LEU A 62 -8.52 -5.05 -1.71
CA LEU A 62 -9.12 -4.46 -2.92
C LEU A 62 -8.96 -5.33 -4.16
N ARG A 63 -7.94 -6.19 -4.21
CA ARG A 63 -7.69 -7.02 -5.38
C ARG A 63 -8.81 -8.02 -5.65
N HIS A 64 -9.57 -8.37 -4.62
CA HIS A 64 -10.72 -9.28 -4.73
C HIS A 64 -12.04 -8.53 -4.97
N ARG A 65 -12.03 -7.18 -4.96
CA ARG A 65 -13.25 -6.36 -4.96
C ARG A 65 -13.07 -5.14 -5.89
N HIS A 66 -13.80 -5.11 -7.01
CA HIS A 66 -13.88 -3.95 -7.90
C HIS A 66 -14.69 -2.80 -7.25
N ARG A 67 -14.13 -2.15 -6.23
CA ARG A 67 -14.80 -1.09 -5.49
C ARG A 67 -13.88 0.12 -5.30
N LEU A 68 -14.46 1.30 -5.46
CA LEU A 68 -13.86 2.55 -4.99
C LEU A 68 -13.56 2.43 -3.50
N SER A 69 -12.33 2.74 -3.11
CA SER A 69 -11.89 2.69 -1.72
C SER A 69 -11.07 3.93 -1.38
N LEU A 70 -11.32 4.46 -0.18
CA LEU A 70 -10.64 5.63 0.37
C LEU A 70 -9.96 5.23 1.68
N PHE A 71 -8.66 5.46 1.75
CA PHE A 71 -7.90 5.36 2.99
C PHE A 71 -7.53 6.77 3.44
N VAL A 72 -7.83 7.08 4.69
CA VAL A 72 -7.53 8.38 5.30
C VAL A 72 -6.39 8.17 6.29
N LEU A 73 -5.33 8.95 6.12
CA LEU A 73 -4.12 8.89 6.92
C LEU A 73 -3.93 10.26 7.60
N PRO A 74 -4.28 10.39 8.88
CA PRO A 74 -3.98 11.59 9.64
C PRO A 74 -2.47 11.80 9.75
N ASP A 75 -2.05 13.07 9.71
CA ASP A 75 -0.68 13.39 10.13
C ASP A 75 -0.52 13.21 11.65
N ALA A 76 0.73 13.12 12.12
CA ALA A 76 1.05 12.85 13.52
C ALA A 76 0.56 13.93 14.52
N LEU A 77 0.35 15.16 14.06
CA LEU A 77 -0.16 16.31 14.83
C LEU A 77 -1.68 16.53 14.63
N GLY A 78 -2.31 15.81 13.69
CA GLY A 78 -3.74 15.87 13.39
C GLY A 78 -4.18 17.14 12.63
N HIS A 79 -3.26 17.89 12.02
CA HIS A 79 -3.61 19.13 11.32
C HIS A 79 -4.07 18.90 9.88
N PHE A 80 -3.53 17.87 9.25
CA PHE A 80 -3.77 17.47 7.87
C PHE A 80 -4.09 15.99 7.79
N VAL A 81 -4.75 15.61 6.70
CA VAL A 81 -5.01 14.22 6.34
C VAL A 81 -4.57 13.99 4.90
N SER A 82 -3.89 12.88 4.68
CA SER A 82 -3.59 12.34 3.36
C SER A 82 -4.68 11.33 2.98
N CYS A 83 -5.21 11.45 1.76
CA CYS A 83 -6.27 10.57 1.26
C CYS A 83 -5.76 9.75 0.08
N LEU A 84 -5.72 8.43 0.24
CA LEU A 84 -5.41 7.48 -0.82
C LEU A 84 -6.70 6.93 -1.43
N VAL A 85 -6.95 7.27 -2.69
CA VAL A 85 -8.13 6.80 -3.44
C VAL A 85 -7.73 5.72 -4.43
N TYR A 86 -8.30 4.54 -4.26
CA TYR A 86 -8.18 3.43 -5.21
C TYR A 86 -9.47 3.37 -6.04
N ALA A 87 -9.36 3.73 -7.31
CA ALA A 87 -10.47 3.66 -8.26
C ALA A 87 -10.26 2.47 -9.22
N PRO A 88 -11.32 1.71 -9.55
CA PRO A 88 -11.23 0.70 -10.59
C PRO A 88 -10.94 1.38 -11.93
N ALA A 89 -10.06 0.79 -12.73
CA ALA A 89 -9.76 1.31 -14.06
C ALA A 89 -11.03 1.30 -14.92
N ILE A 90 -11.46 2.48 -15.36
CA ILE A 90 -12.51 2.61 -16.36
C ILE A 90 -11.84 2.49 -17.72
N VAL A 91 -12.06 1.38 -18.42
CA VAL A 91 -11.66 1.26 -19.83
C VAL A 91 -12.69 2.03 -20.66
N THR A 92 -12.36 3.26 -21.05
CA THR A 92 -13.14 3.98 -22.06
C THR A 92 -12.88 3.31 -23.41
N PRO A 93 -13.90 2.83 -24.14
CA PRO A 93 -13.70 2.25 -25.46
C PRO A 93 -13.11 3.34 -26.37
N ARG A 94 -11.90 3.08 -26.87
CA ARG A 94 -11.29 3.92 -27.89
C ARG A 94 -12.05 3.66 -29.19
N HIS A 95 -12.91 4.59 -29.60
CA HIS A 95 -13.47 4.57 -30.95
C HIS A 95 -12.31 4.69 -31.93
N SER A 96 -11.98 3.58 -32.58
CA SER A 96 -11.09 3.50 -33.73
C SER A 96 -11.68 4.37 -34.84
N GLN A 97 -10.95 5.41 -35.25
CA GLN A 97 -10.99 5.89 -36.63
C GLN A 97 -10.00 5.09 -37.44
#